data_AF-A0A1B6F291-F1
#
_entry.id   AF-A0A1B6F291-F1
#
_cell.length_a   1.000
_cell.length_b   1.000
_cell.length_c   1.000
_cell.angle_alpha   90.00
_cell.angle_beta   90.00
_cell.angle_gamma   90.00
#
_symmetry.space_group_name_H-M   'P 1'
#
loop_
_entity.id
_entity.type
_entity.pdbx_description
1 polymer ?
#
loop_
_entity_poly.entity_id
_entity_poly.type
_entity_poly.pdbx_seq_one_letter_code
_entity_poly.pdbx_strand_id
1 'polypeptide(L)'
;MAGTQCSVCGQEAQIKCPGCARILYCCEDHKKQDAGQHKTHCKPYRIERNEKYGRYLVTNRDIKQGEMLMRERPVVVGPRVDSLPACLECFTLLYPPVPRCPECQVTPLCSRCTHDSLDCGWYRGLSQDLRDLCLRKNNQHVLPLKILLHLRSPDPGRYKDILEMESHLEERRDSGVWVSHHKNVVEVLQTLGVITKSSQDSDLVQQICGILDVNSFEVRGNAALAGMGM
;
A
#
# COMPACT_ATOMS: atom_id res chain seq x y z
N MET A 1 -33.58 5.77 5.22
CA MET A 1 -34.13 6.28 6.50
C MET A 1 -33.09 6.01 7.57
N ALA A 2 -32.49 7.07 8.14
CA ALA A 2 -31.53 6.90 9.24
C ALA A 2 -32.31 6.36 10.44
N GLY A 3 -31.91 5.19 10.95
CA GLY A 3 -32.58 4.58 12.10
C GLY A 3 -32.58 5.54 13.27
N THR A 4 -33.72 5.73 13.93
CA THR A 4 -33.89 6.63 15.09
C THR A 4 -33.62 5.93 16.42
N GLN A 5 -32.85 4.85 16.40
CA GLN A 5 -32.69 3.94 17.54
C GLN A 5 -31.32 4.07 18.20
N CYS A 6 -31.30 3.88 19.51
CA CYS A 6 -30.09 3.83 20.31
C CYS A 6 -29.28 2.60 19.98
N SER A 7 -27.99 2.78 19.71
CA SER A 7 -27.07 1.67 19.39
C SER A 7 -26.88 0.64 20.50
N VAL A 8 -27.31 0.93 21.73
CA VAL A 8 -27.12 0.07 22.90
C VAL A 8 -28.42 -0.63 23.30
N CYS A 9 -29.53 0.10 23.44
CA CYS A 9 -30.79 -0.45 23.95
C CYS A 9 -31.94 -0.51 22.92
N GLY A 10 -31.73 -0.01 21.70
CA GLY A 10 -32.75 -0.01 20.64
C GLY A 10 -33.90 0.98 20.80
N GLN A 11 -33.97 1.70 21.93
CA GLN A 11 -34.99 2.73 22.18
C GLN A 11 -34.80 3.95 21.30
N GLU A 12 -35.83 4.79 21.17
CA GLU A 12 -35.74 6.04 20.40
C GLU A 12 -34.59 6.94 20.90
N ALA A 13 -33.83 7.49 19.96
CA ALA A 13 -32.58 8.17 20.21
C ALA A 13 -32.42 9.39 19.31
N GLN A 14 -31.94 10.49 19.88
CA GLN A 14 -31.72 11.77 19.18
C GLN A 14 -30.28 12.28 19.32
N ILE A 15 -29.50 11.77 20.28
CA ILE A 15 -28.14 12.23 20.53
C ILE A 15 -27.20 11.58 19.53
N LYS A 16 -26.70 12.35 18.56
CA LYS A 16 -25.72 11.85 17.58
C LYS A 16 -24.33 11.71 18.22
N CYS A 17 -23.59 10.68 17.82
CA CYS A 17 -22.17 10.59 18.11
C CYS A 17 -21.45 11.83 17.55
N PRO A 18 -20.73 12.63 18.37
CA PRO A 18 -20.06 13.85 17.89
C PRO A 18 -18.91 13.54 16.92
N GLY A 19 -18.35 12.33 16.98
CA GLY A 19 -17.26 11.89 16.10
C GLY A 19 -17.76 11.56 14.70
N CYS A 20 -18.63 10.54 14.57
CA CYS A 20 -19.07 10.04 13.26
C CYS A 20 -20.40 10.60 12.76
N ALA A 21 -21.25 11.14 13.65
CA ALA A 21 -22.63 11.55 13.38
C ALA A 21 -23.56 10.47 12.78
N ARG A 22 -23.11 9.21 12.72
CA ARG A 22 -23.87 8.07 12.16
C ARG A 22 -24.67 7.30 13.21
N ILE A 23 -24.16 7.24 14.44
CA ILE A 23 -24.76 6.48 15.53
C ILE A 23 -25.53 7.43 16.44
N LEU A 24 -26.65 6.94 16.97
CA LEU A 24 -27.52 7.66 17.90
C LEU A 24 -27.54 6.97 19.28
N TYR A 25 -27.71 7.78 20.31
CA TYR A 25 -27.86 7.37 21.69
C TYR A 25 -29.08 8.04 22.32
N CYS A 26 -29.78 7.35 23.21
CA CYS A 26 -30.88 7.94 23.99
C CYS A 26 -30.37 8.73 25.20
N CYS A 27 -29.16 8.44 25.68
CA CYS A 27 -28.52 9.12 26.83
C CYS A 27 -26.99 9.08 26.75
N GLU A 28 -26.32 9.89 27.57
CA GLU A 28 -24.84 9.94 27.64
C GLU A 28 -24.22 8.65 28.21
N ASP A 29 -24.93 7.89 29.04
CA ASP A 29 -24.40 6.65 29.61
C ASP A 29 -24.24 5.56 28.55
N HIS A 30 -25.21 5.41 27.64
CA HIS A 30 -25.08 4.49 26.50
C HIS A 30 -23.97 4.90 25.53
N LYS A 31 -23.74 6.21 25.35
CA LYS A 31 -22.61 6.69 24.57
C LYS A 31 -21.27 6.33 25.21
N LYS A 32 -21.14 6.45 26.53
CA LYS A 32 -19.94 6.01 27.27
C LYS A 32 -19.74 4.50 27.19
N GLN A 33 -20.83 3.73 27.31
CA GLN A 33 -20.82 2.28 27.21
C GLN A 33 -20.33 1.81 25.83
N ASP A 34 -20.79 2.44 24.75
CA ASP A 34 -20.43 2.08 23.38
C ASP A 34 -19.05 2.64 22.95
N ALA A 35 -18.53 3.65 23.64
CA ALA A 35 -17.31 4.37 23.24
C ALA A 35 -16.12 3.46 22.92
N GLY A 36 -15.93 2.38 23.68
CA GLY A 36 -14.84 1.42 23.45
C GLY A 36 -15.01 0.62 22.14
N GLN A 37 -16.21 0.09 21.89
CA GLN A 37 -16.51 -0.73 20.71
C GLN A 37 -16.64 0.12 19.45
N HIS A 38 -17.21 1.31 19.57
CA HIS A 38 -17.43 2.22 18.45
C HIS A 38 -16.16 2.90 17.95
N LYS A 39 -15.15 3.10 18.82
CA LYS A 39 -13.96 3.94 18.53
C LYS A 39 -13.28 3.61 17.19
N THR A 40 -13.15 2.33 16.84
CA THR A 40 -12.51 1.86 15.60
C THR A 40 -13.30 2.21 14.35
N HIS A 41 -14.64 2.26 14.46
CA HIS A 41 -15.59 2.54 13.37
C HIS A 41 -16.16 3.97 13.41
N CYS A 42 -15.75 4.78 14.38
CA CYS A 42 -16.14 6.18 14.52
C CYS A 42 -15.43 7.05 13.48
N LYS A 43 -15.94 7.04 12.24
CA LYS A 43 -15.41 7.83 11.12
C LYS A 43 -16.35 9.00 10.79
N PRO A 44 -15.83 10.23 10.61
CA PRO A 44 -16.63 11.40 10.25
C PRO A 44 -17.11 11.37 8.78
N TYR A 45 -16.83 10.29 8.05
CA TYR A 45 -17.19 10.07 6.67
C TYR A 45 -17.78 8.67 6.46
N ARG A 46 -18.40 8.45 5.30
CA ARG A 46 -18.84 7.16 4.78
C ARG A 46 -18.36 7.00 3.35
N ILE A 47 -18.35 5.76 2.87
CA ILE A 47 -18.02 5.42 1.49
C ILE A 47 -19.33 5.34 0.70
N GLU A 48 -19.40 6.06 -0.42
CA GLU A 48 -20.46 5.94 -1.41
C GLU A 48 -19.86 5.53 -2.76
N ARG A 49 -20.71 5.21 -3.75
CA ARG A 49 -20.29 4.80 -5.09
C ARG A 49 -21.15 5.46 -6.15
N ASN A 50 -20.54 5.82 -7.28
CA ASN A 50 -21.25 6.21 -8.50
C ASN A 50 -20.55 5.62 -9.74
N GLU A 51 -21.20 5.74 -10.90
CA GLU A 51 -20.72 5.18 -12.17
C GLU A 51 -19.49 5.91 -12.72
N LYS A 52 -19.34 7.21 -12.42
CA LYS A 52 -18.30 8.06 -13.02
C LYS A 52 -16.94 7.96 -12.31
N TYR A 53 -16.94 7.89 -10.99
CA TYR A 53 -15.73 7.98 -10.16
C TYR A 53 -15.51 6.72 -9.32
N GLY A 54 -16.40 5.73 -9.38
CA GLY A 54 -16.32 4.56 -8.51
C GLY A 54 -16.60 4.93 -7.05
N ARG A 55 -15.76 4.46 -6.13
CA ARG A 55 -15.89 4.70 -4.68
C ARG A 55 -15.38 6.09 -4.30
N TYR A 56 -16.11 6.79 -3.44
CA TYR A 56 -15.71 8.10 -2.93
C TYR A 56 -16.15 8.30 -1.48
N LEU A 57 -15.50 9.25 -0.80
CA LEU A 57 -15.82 9.59 0.59
C LEU A 57 -16.82 10.75 0.66
N VAL A 58 -17.84 10.60 1.50
CA VAL A 58 -18.83 11.65 1.80
C VAL A 58 -18.82 11.90 3.30
N THR A 59 -18.80 13.17 3.73
CA THR A 59 -18.85 13.52 5.15
C THR A 59 -20.23 13.20 5.74
N ASN A 60 -20.24 12.84 7.02
CA ASN A 60 -21.48 12.59 7.77
C ASN A 60 -21.92 13.81 8.59
N ARG A 61 -21.03 14.80 8.71
CA ARG A 61 -21.22 16.05 9.45
C ARG A 61 -20.29 17.13 8.91
N ASP A 62 -20.48 18.34 9.40
CA ASP A 62 -19.54 19.42 9.17
C ASP A 62 -18.16 19.09 9.75
N ILE A 63 -17.13 19.42 8.97
CA ILE A 63 -15.73 19.19 9.30
C ILE A 63 -15.08 20.53 9.61
N LYS A 64 -14.39 20.61 10.75
CA LYS A 64 -13.66 21.83 11.11
C LYS A 64 -12.34 21.92 10.37
N GLN A 65 -11.88 23.14 10.11
CA GLN A 65 -10.54 23.37 9.56
C GLN A 65 -9.47 22.73 10.47
N GLY A 66 -8.53 22.00 9.86
CA GLY A 66 -7.44 21.32 10.58
C GLY A 66 -7.85 20.01 11.26
N GLU A 67 -9.10 19.57 11.15
CA GLU A 67 -9.55 18.30 11.72
C GLU A 67 -8.93 17.09 11.01
N MET A 68 -8.39 16.14 11.78
CA MET A 68 -7.87 14.88 11.23
C MET A 68 -9.04 13.95 10.87
N LEU A 69 -9.29 13.77 9.57
CA LEU A 69 -10.32 12.87 9.07
C LEU A 69 -9.86 11.41 9.03
N MET A 70 -8.64 11.19 8.55
CA MET A 70 -8.08 9.88 8.26
C MET A 70 -6.63 9.84 8.71
N ARG A 71 -6.24 8.67 9.24
CA ARG A 71 -4.85 8.30 9.46
C ARG A 71 -4.71 6.83 9.12
N GLU A 72 -3.78 6.52 8.24
CA GLU A 72 -3.58 5.19 7.73
C GLU A 72 -2.09 4.87 7.64
N ARG A 73 -1.73 3.61 7.88
CA ARG A 73 -0.38 3.11 7.60
C ARG A 73 -0.34 2.59 6.16
N PRO A 74 0.73 2.87 5.40
CA PRO A 74 0.86 2.32 4.05
C PRO A 74 0.82 0.78 4.11
N VAL A 75 0.25 0.16 3.08
CA VAL A 75 0.27 -1.31 2.96
C VAL A 75 1.66 -1.79 2.60
N VAL A 76 2.31 -1.09 1.67
CA VAL A 76 3.67 -1.35 1.22
C VAL A 76 4.36 -0.02 0.94
N VAL A 77 5.67 0.03 1.15
CA VAL A 77 6.52 1.16 0.78
C VAL A 77 7.68 0.61 -0.03
N GLY A 78 8.09 1.32 -1.08
CA GLY A 78 9.15 0.91 -1.98
C GLY A 78 9.85 2.10 -2.63
N PRO A 79 10.97 1.86 -3.32
CA PRO A 79 11.72 2.89 -4.01
C PRO A 79 10.94 3.39 -5.23
N ARG A 80 11.09 4.69 -5.55
CA ARG A 80 10.65 5.23 -6.84
C ARG A 80 11.58 4.71 -7.94
N VAL A 81 11.05 4.53 -9.15
CA VAL A 81 11.78 3.95 -10.30
C VAL A 81 13.07 4.71 -10.64
N ASP A 82 13.08 6.01 -10.41
CA ASP A 82 14.19 6.94 -10.66
C ASP A 82 14.79 7.52 -9.36
N SER A 83 14.54 6.87 -8.21
CA SER A 83 15.14 7.28 -6.94
C SER A 83 16.65 6.98 -6.91
N LEU A 84 17.39 7.82 -6.19
CA LEU A 84 18.74 7.50 -5.77
C LEU A 84 18.72 6.22 -4.91
N PRO A 85 19.81 5.42 -4.91
CA PRO A 85 19.89 4.25 -4.05
C PRO A 85 19.56 4.60 -2.61
N ALA A 86 18.67 3.84 -2.00
CA ALA A 86 18.23 4.02 -0.63
C ALA A 86 18.06 2.66 0.05
N CYS A 87 18.21 2.64 1.37
CA CYS A 87 17.87 1.47 2.17
C CYS A 87 16.40 1.11 1.96
N LEU A 88 16.07 -0.13 1.58
CA LEU A 88 14.68 -0.52 1.30
C LEU A 88 13.81 -0.73 2.56
N GLU A 89 14.39 -0.56 3.75
CA GLU A 89 13.68 -0.66 5.04
C GLU A 89 13.40 0.71 5.66
N CYS A 90 14.33 1.66 5.56
CA CYS A 90 14.19 2.98 6.18
C CYS A 90 14.26 4.14 5.19
N PHE A 91 14.44 3.87 3.90
CA PHE A 91 14.49 4.84 2.80
C PHE A 91 15.54 5.94 2.96
N THR A 92 16.55 5.72 3.83
CA THR A 92 17.73 6.59 3.91
C THR A 92 18.60 6.39 2.68
N LEU A 93 19.03 7.49 2.06
CA LEU A 93 19.93 7.47 0.90
C LEU A 93 21.22 6.71 1.20
N LEU A 94 21.70 5.99 0.19
CA LEU A 94 22.91 5.19 0.21
C LEU A 94 23.86 5.69 -0.87
N TYR A 95 25.13 5.84 -0.51
CA TYR A 95 26.17 6.32 -1.42
C TYR A 95 27.00 5.16 -1.96
N PRO A 96 27.54 5.25 -3.19
CA PRO A 96 28.46 4.26 -3.72
C PRO A 96 29.74 4.09 -2.87
N PRO A 97 30.22 2.85 -2.66
CA PRO A 97 29.57 1.60 -3.05
C PRO A 97 28.30 1.35 -2.22
N VAL A 98 27.17 1.09 -2.88
CA VAL A 98 25.86 0.94 -2.23
C VAL A 98 25.88 -0.32 -1.36
N PRO A 99 25.74 -0.21 -0.02
CA PRO A 99 25.72 -1.37 0.86
C PRO A 99 24.47 -2.20 0.62
N ARG A 100 24.62 -3.52 0.74
CA ARG A 100 23.56 -4.50 0.50
C ARG A 100 23.38 -5.40 1.71
N CYS A 101 22.23 -6.03 1.78
CA CYS A 101 21.95 -7.07 2.77
C CYS A 101 23.04 -8.16 2.69
N PRO A 102 23.74 -8.47 3.81
CA PRO A 102 24.84 -9.42 3.80
C PRO A 102 24.38 -10.85 3.47
N GLU A 103 23.09 -11.13 3.70
CA GLU A 103 22.48 -12.44 3.54
C GLU A 103 22.10 -12.76 2.09
N CYS A 104 21.40 -11.85 1.40
CA CYS A 104 20.96 -12.07 0.03
C CYS A 104 21.84 -11.40 -1.02
N GLN A 105 22.66 -10.41 -0.63
CA GLN A 105 23.54 -9.63 -1.50
C GLN A 105 22.83 -8.85 -2.63
N VAL A 106 21.50 -8.75 -2.59
CA VAL A 106 20.68 -8.03 -3.59
C VAL A 106 20.14 -6.71 -3.03
N THR A 107 19.36 -6.78 -1.95
CA THR A 107 18.62 -5.62 -1.40
C THR A 107 19.56 -4.55 -0.85
N PRO A 108 19.48 -3.29 -1.31
CA PRO A 108 20.16 -2.16 -0.68
C PRO A 108 19.73 -1.98 0.78
N LEU A 109 20.69 -2.02 1.71
CA LEU A 109 20.41 -2.04 3.14
C LEU A 109 21.48 -1.24 3.89
N CYS A 110 21.07 -0.35 4.79
CA CYS A 110 21.98 0.33 5.70
C CYS A 110 22.34 -0.54 6.90
N SER A 111 23.43 -0.24 7.59
CA SER A 111 23.90 -1.00 8.76
C SER A 111 22.96 -0.99 9.97
N ARG A 112 21.94 -0.13 9.97
CA ARG A 112 20.98 0.02 11.08
C ARG A 112 19.68 -0.77 10.88
N CYS A 113 19.48 -1.34 9.71
CA CYS A 113 18.24 -2.03 9.36
C CYS A 113 18.47 -3.53 9.19
N THR A 114 17.44 -4.29 9.53
CA THR A 114 17.32 -5.71 9.21
C THR A 114 16.39 -5.84 8.02
N HIS A 115 16.76 -6.66 7.04
CA HIS A 115 15.93 -6.92 5.87
C HIS A 115 14.78 -7.87 6.22
N ASP A 116 13.58 -7.61 5.70
CA ASP A 116 12.43 -8.50 5.85
C ASP A 116 12.78 -9.96 5.48
N SER A 117 12.39 -10.91 6.33
CA SER A 117 12.80 -12.31 6.18
C SER A 117 12.19 -13.00 4.95
N LEU A 118 10.99 -12.59 4.51
CA LEU A 118 10.33 -13.17 3.35
C LEU A 118 11.06 -12.73 2.08
N ASP A 119 11.26 -11.42 1.92
CA ASP A 119 12.01 -10.86 0.79
C ASP A 119 13.45 -11.39 0.77
N CYS A 120 14.13 -11.37 1.93
CA CYS A 120 15.50 -11.84 2.05
C CYS A 120 15.65 -13.32 1.72
N GLY A 121 14.75 -14.16 2.25
CA GLY A 121 14.76 -15.60 2.01
C GLY A 121 14.56 -15.92 0.53
N TRP A 122 13.67 -15.19 -0.13
CA TRP A 122 13.42 -15.35 -1.56
C TRP A 122 14.66 -15.01 -2.40
N TYR A 123 15.25 -13.82 -2.23
CA TYR A 123 16.46 -13.43 -2.96
C TYR A 123 17.66 -14.36 -2.68
N ARG A 124 17.80 -14.86 -1.44
CA ARG A 124 18.87 -15.80 -1.08
C ARG A 124 18.75 -17.13 -1.85
N GLY A 125 17.52 -17.56 -2.15
CA GLY A 125 17.24 -18.78 -2.90
C GLY A 125 17.57 -18.71 -4.40
N LEU A 126 17.85 -17.52 -4.95
CA LEU A 126 18.21 -17.36 -6.35
C LEU A 126 19.63 -17.85 -6.67
N SER A 127 19.86 -18.25 -7.92
CA SER A 127 21.21 -18.43 -8.45
C SER A 127 21.95 -17.09 -8.56
N GLN A 128 23.28 -17.14 -8.72
CA GLN A 128 24.07 -15.91 -8.84
C GLN A 128 23.65 -15.07 -10.06
N ASP A 129 23.44 -15.70 -11.22
CA ASP A 129 23.02 -15.00 -12.45
C ASP A 129 21.67 -14.26 -12.28
N LEU A 130 20.73 -14.86 -11.55
CA LEU A 130 19.44 -14.24 -11.26
C LEU A 130 19.55 -13.11 -10.23
N ARG A 131 20.45 -13.23 -9.24
CA ARG A 131 20.77 -12.10 -8.35
C ARG A 131 21.37 -10.93 -9.13
N ASP A 132 22.28 -11.20 -10.06
CA ASP A 132 22.90 -10.17 -10.89
C ASP A 132 21.88 -9.47 -11.81
N LEU A 133 20.83 -10.19 -12.26
CA LEU A 133 19.69 -9.60 -12.96
C LEU A 133 18.95 -8.56 -12.09
N CYS A 134 18.70 -8.86 -10.81
CA CYS A 134 18.06 -7.94 -9.87
C CYS A 134 18.91 -6.69 -9.55
N LEU A 135 20.23 -6.76 -9.75
CA LEU A 135 21.15 -5.65 -9.51
C LEU A 135 21.23 -4.64 -10.68
N ARG A 136 20.55 -4.89 -11.79
CA ARG A 136 20.52 -3.97 -12.92
C ARG A 136 19.86 -2.64 -12.53
N LYS A 137 20.19 -1.57 -13.26
CA LYS A 137 19.72 -0.19 -12.97
C LYS A 137 18.19 -0.05 -12.91
N ASN A 138 17.43 -0.96 -13.52
CA ASN A 138 15.97 -0.91 -13.51
C ASN A 138 15.40 -1.64 -12.28
N ASN A 139 14.83 -0.88 -11.34
CA ASN A 139 14.21 -1.37 -10.11
C ASN A 139 12.67 -1.45 -10.18
N GLN A 140 12.04 -1.28 -11.36
CA GLN A 140 10.57 -1.33 -11.52
C GLN A 140 9.94 -2.62 -10.99
N HIS A 141 10.69 -3.72 -11.03
CA HIS A 141 10.25 -5.03 -10.55
C HIS A 141 10.19 -5.15 -9.02
N VAL A 142 10.90 -4.31 -8.26
CA VAL A 142 11.10 -4.48 -6.81
C VAL A 142 9.78 -4.44 -6.04
N LEU A 143 8.95 -3.43 -6.28
CA LEU A 143 7.70 -3.25 -5.54
C LEU A 143 6.61 -4.27 -5.98
N PRO A 144 6.39 -4.53 -7.29
CA PRO A 144 5.52 -5.62 -7.73
C PRO A 144 5.94 -6.98 -7.20
N LEU A 145 7.24 -7.28 -7.17
CA LEU A 145 7.78 -8.52 -6.59
C LEU A 145 7.40 -8.63 -5.11
N LYS A 146 7.69 -7.59 -4.31
CA LYS A 146 7.35 -7.57 -2.88
C LYS A 146 5.87 -7.84 -2.65
N ILE A 147 4.99 -7.13 -3.36
CA ILE A 147 3.54 -7.34 -3.27
C ILE A 147 3.17 -8.79 -3.59
N LEU A 148 3.73 -9.34 -4.66
CA LEU A 148 3.41 -10.70 -5.11
C LEU A 148 3.88 -11.78 -4.12
N LEU A 149 5.08 -11.62 -3.53
CA LEU A 149 5.59 -12.53 -2.50
C LEU A 149 4.69 -12.52 -1.27
N HIS A 150 4.29 -11.35 -0.78
CA HIS A 150 3.40 -11.24 0.37
C HIS A 150 1.98 -11.75 0.08
N LEU A 151 1.42 -11.48 -1.12
CA LEU A 151 0.13 -12.02 -1.54
C LEU A 151 0.08 -13.55 -1.54
N ARG A 152 1.22 -14.20 -1.83
CA ARG A 152 1.36 -15.67 -1.87
C ARG A 152 1.83 -16.29 -0.56
N SER A 153 2.09 -15.47 0.46
CA SER A 153 2.42 -15.97 1.79
C SER A 153 1.18 -16.57 2.48
N PRO A 154 1.35 -17.47 3.47
CA PRO A 154 0.22 -18.07 4.20
C PRO A 154 -0.68 -17.06 4.90
N ASP A 155 -0.13 -15.91 5.30
CA ASP A 155 -0.87 -14.79 5.90
C ASP A 155 -0.53 -13.49 5.15
N PRO A 156 -1.28 -13.16 4.07
CA PRO A 156 -1.02 -11.96 3.29
C PRO A 156 -1.42 -10.66 4.02
N GLY A 157 -2.08 -10.74 5.18
CA GLY A 157 -2.50 -9.55 5.93
C GLY A 157 -3.26 -8.54 5.08
N ARG A 158 -2.76 -7.29 5.04
CA ARG A 158 -3.34 -6.18 4.26
C ARG A 158 -2.94 -6.18 2.78
N TYR A 159 -2.00 -7.01 2.35
CA TYR A 159 -1.60 -7.06 0.93
C TYR A 159 -2.74 -7.53 0.03
N LYS A 160 -3.64 -8.39 0.54
CA LYS A 160 -4.84 -8.82 -0.20
C LYS A 160 -5.76 -7.65 -0.57
N ASP A 161 -5.81 -6.62 0.28
CA ASP A 161 -6.66 -5.44 0.09
C ASP A 161 -6.16 -4.58 -1.09
N ILE A 162 -4.89 -4.72 -1.50
CA ILE A 162 -4.31 -4.01 -2.67
C ILE A 162 -5.08 -4.38 -3.94
N LEU A 163 -5.49 -5.64 -4.10
CA LEU A 163 -6.18 -6.11 -5.31
C LEU A 163 -7.58 -5.53 -5.49
N GLU A 164 -8.14 -4.87 -4.46
CA GLU A 164 -9.40 -4.14 -4.54
C GLU A 164 -9.25 -2.70 -5.07
N MET A 165 -8.01 -2.23 -5.25
CA MET A 165 -7.73 -0.88 -5.73
C MET A 165 -7.89 -0.79 -7.25
N GLU A 166 -8.27 0.39 -7.73
CA GLU A 166 -8.40 0.64 -9.16
C GLU A 166 -7.03 0.53 -9.86
N SER A 167 -7.01 -0.11 -11.01
CA SER A 167 -5.80 -0.34 -11.81
C SER A 167 -5.90 0.22 -13.23
N HIS A 168 -7.12 0.50 -13.71
CA HIS A 168 -7.42 0.81 -15.11
C HIS A 168 -6.84 -0.24 -16.07
N LEU A 169 -6.91 -1.53 -15.69
CA LEU A 169 -6.24 -2.62 -16.40
C LEU A 169 -6.66 -2.70 -17.87
N GLU A 170 -7.96 -2.65 -18.13
CA GLU A 170 -8.50 -2.79 -19.49
C GLU A 170 -8.21 -1.55 -20.34
N GLU A 171 -8.28 -0.33 -19.77
CA GLU A 171 -7.93 0.89 -20.48
C GLU A 171 -6.43 0.99 -20.79
N ARG A 172 -5.59 0.31 -19.99
CA ARG A 172 -4.14 0.25 -20.21
C ARG A 172 -3.74 -0.81 -21.22
N ARG A 173 -4.58 -1.81 -21.52
CA ARG A 173 -4.25 -2.91 -22.43
C ARG A 173 -3.76 -2.37 -23.77
N ASP A 174 -2.67 -2.93 -24.28
CA ASP A 174 -2.00 -2.54 -25.53
C ASP A 174 -1.47 -1.08 -25.60
N SER A 175 -1.51 -0.33 -24.50
CA SER A 175 -0.90 0.99 -24.41
C SER A 175 0.63 0.94 -24.28
N GLY A 176 1.30 2.07 -24.47
CA GLY A 176 2.75 2.17 -24.24
C GLY A 176 3.17 1.84 -22.80
N VAL A 177 2.32 2.13 -21.82
CA VAL A 177 2.57 1.79 -20.41
C VAL A 177 2.49 0.27 -20.21
N TRP A 178 1.52 -0.39 -20.84
CA TRP A 178 1.40 -1.85 -20.81
C TRP A 178 2.63 -2.55 -21.38
N VAL A 179 3.09 -2.11 -22.56
CA VAL A 179 4.29 -2.65 -23.20
C VAL A 179 5.53 -2.43 -22.34
N SER A 180 5.66 -1.24 -21.73
CA SER A 180 6.75 -0.93 -20.81
C SER A 180 6.74 -1.85 -19.58
N HIS A 181 5.60 -2.00 -18.90
CA HIS A 181 5.47 -2.88 -17.74
C HIS A 181 5.67 -4.36 -18.09
N HIS A 182 5.22 -4.79 -19.27
CA HIS A 182 5.47 -6.15 -19.74
C HIS A 182 6.96 -6.45 -19.82
N LYS A 183 7.71 -5.58 -20.51
CA LYS A 183 9.17 -5.74 -20.69
C LYS A 183 9.96 -5.57 -19.40
N ASN A 184 9.61 -4.58 -18.58
CA ASN A 184 10.43 -4.18 -17.43
C ASN A 184 10.06 -4.90 -16.13
N VAL A 185 8.87 -5.47 -16.05
CA VAL A 185 8.36 -6.15 -14.84
C VAL A 185 7.95 -7.58 -15.16
N VAL A 186 7.01 -7.81 -16.07
CA VAL A 186 6.46 -9.17 -16.33
C VAL A 186 7.54 -10.13 -16.79
N GLU A 187 8.31 -9.80 -17.83
CA GLU A 187 9.40 -10.64 -18.35
C GLU A 187 10.50 -10.87 -17.29
N VAL A 188 10.77 -9.86 -16.46
CA VAL A 188 11.74 -9.98 -15.36
C VAL A 188 11.23 -10.97 -14.32
N LEU A 189 9.99 -10.85 -13.87
CA LEU A 189 9.39 -11.77 -12.89
C LEU A 189 9.23 -13.20 -13.43
N GLN A 190 9.01 -13.37 -14.74
CA GLN A 190 9.05 -14.67 -15.41
C GLN A 190 10.47 -15.26 -15.40
N THR A 191 11.48 -14.46 -15.74
CA THR A 191 12.89 -14.89 -15.74
C THR A 191 13.36 -15.27 -14.34
N LEU A 192 12.90 -14.55 -13.32
CA LEU A 192 13.16 -14.84 -11.92
C LEU A 192 12.38 -16.07 -11.40
N GLY A 193 11.52 -16.68 -12.22
CA GLY A 193 10.72 -17.85 -11.83
C GLY A 193 9.64 -17.54 -10.80
N VAL A 194 9.32 -16.26 -10.57
CA VAL A 194 8.27 -15.86 -9.63
C VAL A 194 6.91 -16.15 -10.25
N ILE A 195 6.74 -15.90 -11.54
CA ILE A 195 5.49 -16.13 -12.25
C ILE A 195 5.69 -17.05 -13.45
N THR A 196 4.61 -17.70 -13.86
CA THR A 196 4.57 -18.47 -15.11
C THR A 196 4.40 -17.54 -16.31
N LYS A 197 4.52 -18.10 -17.51
CA LYS A 197 4.19 -17.42 -18.78
C LYS A 197 2.69 -17.41 -19.10
N SER A 198 1.84 -17.77 -18.14
CA SER A 198 0.39 -17.74 -18.36
C SER A 198 -0.12 -16.30 -18.48
N SER A 199 -1.23 -16.13 -19.20
CA SER A 199 -1.93 -14.84 -19.28
C SER A 199 -2.44 -14.40 -17.92
N GLN A 200 -2.91 -15.34 -17.08
CA GLN A 200 -3.40 -15.04 -15.73
C GLN A 200 -2.32 -14.40 -14.84
N ASP A 201 -1.12 -14.98 -14.80
CA ASP A 201 -0.01 -14.41 -14.03
C ASP A 201 0.46 -13.05 -14.60
N SER A 202 0.49 -12.95 -15.94
CA SER A 202 0.89 -11.72 -16.61
C SER A 202 -0.10 -10.58 -16.33
N ASP A 203 -1.40 -10.86 -16.42
CA ASP A 203 -2.47 -9.90 -16.13
C ASP A 203 -2.49 -9.51 -14.63
N LEU A 204 -2.20 -10.45 -13.72
CA LEU A 204 -2.05 -10.12 -12.29
C LEU A 204 -0.89 -9.13 -12.04
N VAL A 205 0.27 -9.35 -12.67
CA VAL A 205 1.40 -8.43 -12.53
C VAL A 205 1.09 -7.06 -13.17
N GLN A 206 0.42 -7.05 -14.33
CA GLN A 206 -0.05 -5.80 -14.94
C GLN A 206 -1.05 -5.07 -14.05
N GLN A 207 -1.96 -5.79 -13.39
CA GLN A 207 -2.91 -5.24 -12.43
C GLN A 207 -2.17 -4.59 -11.26
N ILE A 208 -1.19 -5.28 -10.67
CA ILE A 208 -0.36 -4.74 -9.58
C ILE A 208 0.37 -3.46 -10.02
N CYS A 209 0.96 -3.44 -11.22
CA CYS A 209 1.62 -2.25 -11.76
C CYS A 209 0.64 -1.09 -11.97
N GLY A 210 -0.55 -1.37 -12.52
CA GLY A 210 -1.62 -0.38 -12.67
C GLY A 210 -2.09 0.20 -11.33
N ILE A 211 -2.24 -0.64 -10.31
CA ILE A 211 -2.60 -0.21 -8.95
C ILE A 211 -1.53 0.74 -8.39
N LEU A 212 -0.25 0.38 -8.53
CA LEU A 212 0.86 1.21 -8.07
C LEU A 212 0.88 2.57 -8.78
N ASP A 213 0.62 2.61 -10.09
CA ASP A 213 0.62 3.86 -10.86
C ASP A 213 -0.50 4.83 -10.44
N VAL A 214 -1.66 4.31 -9.98
CA VAL A 214 -2.87 5.12 -9.69
C VAL A 214 -3.02 5.43 -8.20
N ASN A 215 -2.53 4.55 -7.31
CA ASN A 215 -2.82 4.61 -5.87
C ASN A 215 -1.57 4.89 -5.00
N SER A 216 -0.40 5.05 -5.60
CA SER A 216 0.82 5.36 -4.84
C SER A 216 0.91 6.84 -4.48
N PHE A 217 1.34 7.11 -3.25
CA PHE A 217 1.65 8.45 -2.76
C PHE A 217 3.16 8.58 -2.55
N GLU A 218 3.75 9.68 -3.01
CA GLU A 218 5.15 9.96 -2.76
C GLU A 218 5.38 10.29 -1.28
N VAL A 219 6.19 9.48 -0.60
CA VAL A 219 6.61 9.74 0.77
C VAL A 219 7.82 10.66 0.73
N ARG A 220 7.66 11.88 1.23
CA ARG A 220 8.78 12.80 1.41
C ARG A 220 9.53 12.44 2.68
N GLY A 221 10.83 12.12 2.54
CA GLY A 221 11.73 11.92 3.67
C GLY A 221 11.89 13.20 4.49
N ASN A 222 12.29 13.06 5.75
CA ASN A 222 12.63 14.22 6.59
C ASN A 222 13.76 15.01 5.91
N ALA A 223 13.57 16.33 5.76
CA ALA A 223 14.56 17.26 5.21
C ALA A 223 15.93 17.24 5.91
N ALA A 224 16.07 16.53 7.03
CA ALA A 224 17.33 16.28 7.72
C ALA A 224 18.38 15.54 6.87
N LEU A 225 18.02 14.94 5.73
CA LEU A 225 18.99 14.38 4.77
C LEU A 225 19.19 15.25 3.51
N ALA A 226 18.41 16.32 3.35
CA ALA A 226 18.56 17.29 2.24
C ALA A 226 19.58 18.40 2.54
N GLY A 227 20.20 18.38 3.73
CA GLY A 227 21.15 19.39 4.21
C GLY A 227 22.63 19.03 4.09
N MET A 228 22.99 17.92 3.44
CA MET A 228 24.40 17.64 3.08
C MET A 228 24.59 17.85 1.57
N GLY A 229 24.23 19.07 1.13
CA GLY A 229 24.86 19.68 -0.03
C GLY A 229 26.06 20.48 0.46
N MET A 230 27.24 19.89 0.35
CA MET A 230 28.52 20.50 -0.03
C MET A 230 29.42 19.37 -0.53
#